data_AF-A0A5C6N3G5-F1
#
_entry.id   AF-A0A5C6N3G5-F1
#
_cell.length_a   1.000
_cell.length_b   1.000
_cell.length_c   1.000
_cell.angle_alpha   90.00
_cell.angle_beta   90.00
_cell.angle_gamma   90.00
#
_symmetry.space_group_name_H-M   'P 1'
#
loop_
_entity.id
_entity.type
_entity.pdbx_description
1 polymer ?
#
loop_
_entity_poly.entity_id
_entity_poly.type
_entity_poly.pdbx_seq_one_letter_code
_entity_poly.pdbx_strand_id
1 'polypeptide(L)'
;MVIIVDVSGSVSGLTLKLMKTSVMEMLDTLSDDDYVNVARFNEKADAVVPCFRTLVQANVRNKKIFKEAVMHMQAKGTTDYKSGFTFAFEQLLNVLPQPRMLLRG
;
A
#
# COMPACT_ATOMS: atom_id res chain seq x y z
N MET A 1 7.75 4.94 2.20
CA MET A 1 7.67 3.57 1.66
C MET A 1 6.26 3.30 1.13
N VAL A 2 6.11 2.56 0.02
CA VAL A 2 4.82 2.03 -0.43
C VAL A 2 4.94 0.51 -0.51
N ILE A 3 4.06 -0.22 0.17
CA ILE A 3 3.99 -1.68 0.09
C ILE A 3 2.85 -2.03 -0.87
N ILE A 4 3.16 -2.70 -1.98
CA ILE A 4 2.16 -3.22 -2.93
C ILE A 4 2.08 -4.75 -2.79
N VAL A 5 0.85 -5.27 -2.63
CA VAL A 5 0.60 -6.69 -2.42
C VAL A 5 -0.25 -7.24 -3.56
N ASP A 6 0.26 -8.27 -4.23
CA ASP A 6 -0.52 -9.02 -5.22
C ASP A 6 -1.64 -9.80 -4.51
N VAL A 7 -2.89 -9.61 -4.95
CA VAL A 7 -4.08 -10.34 -4.49
C VAL A 7 -4.81 -11.00 -5.66
N SER A 8 -4.09 -11.34 -6.73
CA SER A 8 -4.59 -12.17 -7.82
C SER A 8 -4.87 -13.61 -7.37
N GLY A 9 -5.64 -14.37 -8.14
CA GLY A 9 -6.02 -15.74 -7.79
C GLY A 9 -4.84 -16.70 -7.64
N SER A 10 -3.72 -16.44 -8.31
CA SER A 10 -2.51 -17.28 -8.30
C SER A 10 -1.83 -17.34 -6.93
N VAL A 11 -1.97 -16.31 -6.09
CA VAL A 11 -1.37 -16.26 -4.75
C VAL A 11 -2.29 -16.82 -3.66
N SER A 12 -3.45 -17.37 -4.01
CA SER A 12 -4.40 -17.92 -3.03
C SER A 12 -3.79 -19.02 -2.13
N GLY A 13 -4.37 -19.21 -0.94
CA GLY A 13 -3.92 -20.23 0.01
C GLY A 13 -2.67 -19.82 0.80
N LEU A 14 -1.64 -20.67 0.81
CA LEU A 14 -0.43 -20.50 1.62
C LEU A 14 0.37 -19.25 1.23
N THR A 15 0.49 -18.96 -0.07
CA THR A 15 1.26 -17.81 -0.56
C THR A 15 0.71 -16.49 -0.02
N LEU A 16 -0.61 -16.26 -0.12
CA LEU A 16 -1.26 -15.07 0.44
C LEU A 16 -1.11 -15.01 1.96
N LYS A 17 -1.18 -16.16 2.66
CA LYS A 17 -0.94 -16.21 4.12
C LYS A 17 0.46 -15.72 4.47
N LEU A 18 1.48 -16.21 3.76
CA LEU A 18 2.87 -15.79 3.96
C LEU A 18 3.07 -14.32 3.60
N MET A 19 2.52 -13.85 2.48
CA MET A 19 2.57 -12.44 2.09
C MET A 19 1.96 -11.52 3.16
N LYS A 20 0.79 -11.87 3.70
CA LYS A 20 0.16 -11.13 4.80
C LYS A 20 1.07 -11.05 6.02
N THR A 21 1.65 -12.17 6.44
CA THR A 21 2.61 -12.20 7.55
C THR A 21 3.83 -11.33 7.24
N SER A 22 4.42 -11.44 6.05
CA SER A 22 5.56 -10.62 5.64
C SER A 22 5.24 -9.12 5.70
N VAL A 23 4.06 -8.70 5.26
CA VAL A 23 3.65 -7.29 5.36
C VAL A 23 3.51 -6.85 6.83
N MET A 24 3.00 -7.70 7.71
CA MET A 24 2.94 -7.38 9.14
C MET A 24 4.33 -7.17 9.74
N GLU A 25 5.27 -8.08 9.45
CA GLU A 25 6.65 -7.97 9.91
C GLU A 25 7.33 -6.73 9.33
N MET A 26 7.11 -6.43 8.04
CA MET A 26 7.61 -5.20 7.42
C MET A 26 7.08 -3.94 8.12
N LEU A 27 5.80 -3.89 8.47
CA LEU A 27 5.23 -2.77 9.22
C LEU A 27 5.86 -2.63 10.61
N ASP A 28 6.24 -3.73 11.25
CA ASP A 28 6.89 -3.71 12.56
C ASP A 28 8.32 -3.18 12.52
N THR A 29 9.01 -3.25 11.38
CA THR A 29 10.34 -2.66 11.20
C THR A 29 10.32 -1.12 11.11
N LEU A 30 9.15 -0.51 10.88
CA LEU A 30 9.03 0.93 10.70
C LEU A 30 8.99 1.69 12.03
N SER A 31 9.74 2.79 12.06
CA SER A 31 9.77 3.75 13.15
C SER A 31 8.68 4.81 12.98
N ASP A 32 8.40 5.57 14.04
CA ASP A 32 7.33 6.59 14.02
C ASP A 32 7.60 7.76 13.03
N ASP A 33 8.87 7.98 12.68
CA ASP A 33 9.31 8.98 11.68
C ASP A 33 9.11 8.51 10.22
N ASP A 34 8.84 7.21 10.01
CA ASP A 34 8.62 6.66 8.69
C ASP A 34 7.21 6.94 8.17
N TYR A 35 7.08 7.10 6.85
CA TYR A 35 5.80 7.26 6.17
C TYR A 35 5.52 6.06 5.27
N VAL A 36 4.33 5.48 5.41
CA VAL A 36 3.93 4.26 4.72
C VAL A 36 2.51 4.34 4.17
N ASN A 37 2.28 3.68 3.04
CA ASN A 37 0.95 3.25 2.62
C ASN A 37 1.04 1.78 2.15
N VAL A 38 -0.07 1.06 2.29
CA VAL A 38 -0.20 -0.33 1.85
C VAL A 38 -1.33 -0.41 0.84
N ALA A 39 -1.04 -0.97 -0.32
CA ALA A 39 -2.00 -1.18 -1.39
C ALA A 39 -2.03 -2.64 -1.80
N ARG A 40 -3.20 -3.06 -2.29
CA ARG A 40 -3.40 -4.36 -2.90
C ARG A 40 -3.68 -4.18 -4.37
N PHE A 41 -3.22 -5.11 -5.20
CA PHE A 41 -3.55 -5.10 -6.61
C PHE A 41 -3.94 -6.47 -7.14
N ASN A 42 -4.88 -6.49 -8.07
CA ASN A 42 -5.16 -7.60 -8.96
C ASN A 42 -5.35 -7.03 -10.37
N GLU A 43 -6.58 -6.91 -10.87
CA GLU A 43 -6.92 -6.18 -12.10
C GLU A 43 -6.90 -4.65 -11.90
N LYS A 44 -6.95 -4.20 -10.65
CA LYS A 44 -6.84 -2.80 -10.23
C LYS A 44 -6.03 -2.71 -8.96
N ALA A 45 -5.51 -1.52 -8.66
CA ALA A 45 -4.76 -1.24 -7.45
C ALA A 45 -5.55 -0.28 -6.54
N ASP A 46 -5.69 -0.63 -5.27
CA ASP A 46 -6.40 0.15 -4.26
C ASP A 46 -5.63 0.17 -2.94
N ALA A 47 -5.69 1.28 -2.21
CA ALA A 47 -5.23 1.34 -0.82
C ALA A 47 -6.03 0.34 0.05
N VAL A 48 -5.35 -0.42 0.90
CA VAL A 48 -6.04 -1.38 1.79
C VAL A 48 -6.86 -0.67 2.87
N VAL A 49 -6.51 0.58 3.18
CA VAL A 49 -7.26 1.48 4.06
C VAL A 49 -7.78 2.66 3.22
N PRO A 50 -9.07 2.72 2.86
CA PRO A 50 -9.59 3.73 1.93
C PRO A 50 -9.42 5.20 2.37
N CYS A 51 -9.29 5.45 3.68
CA CYS A 51 -9.05 6.79 4.19
C CYS A 51 -7.59 7.26 4.05
N PHE A 52 -6.64 6.35 3.83
CA PHE A 52 -5.22 6.67 3.66
C PHE A 52 -4.89 6.85 2.18
N ARG A 53 -5.26 8.01 1.64
CA ARG A 53 -5.07 8.38 0.22
C ARG A 53 -3.62 8.72 -0.14
N THR A 54 -2.78 8.99 0.85
CA THR A 54 -1.35 9.33 0.73
C THR A 54 -0.55 8.52 1.74
N LEU A 55 0.78 8.67 1.76
CA LEU A 55 1.58 8.10 2.84
C LEU A 55 1.17 8.72 4.18
N VAL A 56 1.06 7.87 5.21
CA VAL A 56 0.78 8.28 6.59
C VAL A 56 1.93 7.86 7.50
N GLN A 57 2.11 8.55 8.62
CA GLN A 57 3.12 8.17 9.61
C GLN A 57 2.90 6.74 10.12
N ALA A 58 3.98 5.99 10.27
CA ALA A 58 3.98 4.61 10.76
C ALA A 58 3.91 4.52 12.29
N ASN A 59 3.09 5.37 12.93
CA ASN A 59 2.84 5.29 14.37
C ASN A 59 2.06 4.02 14.75
N VAL A 60 2.09 3.68 16.04
CA VAL A 60 1.44 2.47 16.59
C VAL A 60 -0.04 2.33 16.16
N ARG A 61 -0.79 3.45 16.12
CA ARG A 61 -2.21 3.44 15.72
C ARG A 61 -2.37 3.08 14.24
N ASN A 62 -1.65 3.75 13.35
CA ASN A 62 -1.74 3.53 11.91
C ASN A 62 -1.24 2.14 11.53
N LYS A 63 -0.14 1.66 12.14
CA LYS A 63 0.36 0.29 11.97
C LYS A 63 -0.70 -0.75 12.30
N LYS A 64 -1.43 -0.57 13.42
CA LYS A 64 -2.53 -1.46 13.81
C LYS A 64 -3.65 -1.50 12.76
N ILE A 65 -4.08 -0.35 12.25
CA ILE A 65 -5.12 -0.26 11.22
C ILE A 65 -4.68 -0.98 9.93
N PHE A 66 -3.43 -0.78 9.50
CA PHE A 66 -2.89 -1.49 8.33
C PHE A 66 -2.87 -3.01 8.53
N LYS A 67 -2.40 -3.50 9.69
CA LYS A 67 -2.36 -4.93 9.98
C LYS A 67 -3.75 -5.57 9.95
N GLU A 68 -4.75 -4.90 10.53
CA GLU A 68 -6.15 -5.35 10.47
C GLU A 68 -6.63 -5.41 9.01
N ALA A 69 -6.42 -4.36 8.21
CA ALA A 69 -6.82 -4.34 6.80
C ALA A 69 -6.12 -5.42 5.95
N VAL A 70 -4.82 -5.66 6.18
CA VAL A 70 -4.01 -6.68 5.48
C VAL A 70 -4.58 -8.08 5.71
N MET A 71 -5.07 -8.39 6.92
CA MET A 71 -5.66 -9.70 7.21
C MET A 71 -6.92 -9.99 6.40
N HIS A 72 -7.69 -8.96 6.06
CA HIS A 72 -8.94 -9.09 5.31
C HIS A 72 -8.74 -9.17 3.79
N MET A 73 -7.52 -9.13 3.28
CA MET A 73 -7.26 -9.32 1.85
C MET A 73 -7.67 -10.72 1.38
N GLN A 74 -8.19 -10.81 0.17
CA GLN A 74 -8.61 -12.06 -0.46
C GLN A 74 -8.07 -12.12 -1.88
N ALA A 75 -7.54 -13.28 -2.26
CA ALA A 75 -7.04 -13.54 -3.60
C ALA A 75 -8.20 -13.73 -4.57
N LYS A 76 -8.26 -12.96 -5.65
CA LYS A 76 -9.26 -13.07 -6.72
C LYS A 76 -8.80 -12.39 -8.01
N GLY A 77 -9.35 -12.83 -9.15
CA GLY A 77 -9.09 -12.22 -10.45
C GLY A 77 -7.68 -12.48 -10.98
N THR A 78 -7.29 -11.73 -12.00
CA THR A 78 -5.96 -11.82 -12.65
C THR A 78 -4.99 -10.75 -12.15
N THR A 79 -3.74 -10.82 -12.59
CA THR A 79 -2.69 -9.89 -12.20
C THR A 79 -2.49 -8.78 -13.24
N ASP A 80 -2.54 -7.52 -12.82
CA ASP A 80 -2.10 -6.36 -13.58
C ASP A 80 -1.06 -5.57 -12.77
N TYR A 81 0.22 -5.89 -13.00
CA TYR A 81 1.34 -5.19 -12.39
C TYR A 81 1.40 -3.71 -12.77
N LYS A 82 0.91 -3.33 -13.95
CA LYS A 82 0.94 -1.94 -14.40
C LYS A 82 0.09 -1.07 -13.48
N SER A 83 -1.11 -1.53 -13.11
CA SER A 83 -1.97 -0.82 -12.15
C SER A 83 -1.28 -0.66 -10.79
N GLY A 84 -0.65 -1.71 -10.27
CA GLY A 84 0.07 -1.70 -9.00
C GLY A 84 1.22 -0.69 -8.97
N PHE A 85 2.06 -0.69 -10.01
CA PHE A 85 3.17 0.26 -10.10
C PHE A 85 2.70 1.70 -10.35
N THR A 86 1.66 1.89 -11.18
CA THR A 86 1.09 3.23 -11.43
C THR A 86 0.61 3.84 -10.11
N PHE A 87 -0.17 3.08 -9.33
CA PHE A 87 -0.61 3.50 -8.00
C PHE A 87 0.58 3.84 -7.08
N ALA A 88 1.61 2.98 -7.06
CA ALA A 88 2.78 3.20 -6.21
C ALA A 88 3.52 4.51 -6.57
N PHE A 89 3.72 4.77 -7.87
CA PHE A 89 4.35 6.01 -8.33
C PHE A 89 3.49 7.23 -8.01
N GLU A 90 2.17 7.17 -8.20
CA GLU A 90 1.25 8.25 -7.80
C GLU A 90 1.36 8.56 -6.30
N GLN A 91 1.40 7.55 -5.44
CA GLN A 91 1.58 7.73 -4.00
C GLN A 91 2.92 8.41 -3.65
N LEU A 92 4.01 8.02 -4.30
CA LEU A 92 5.33 8.60 -4.06
C LEU A 92 5.45 10.03 -4.60
N LEU A 93 4.87 10.31 -5.77
CA LEU A 93 4.90 11.64 -6.39
C LEU A 93 4.01 12.64 -5.65
N ASN A 94 2.93 12.19 -5.01
CA ASN A 94 2.08 13.02 -4.14
C ASN A 94 2.76 13.45 -2.83
N VAL A 95 3.91 12.85 -2.48
CA VAL A 95 4.74 13.27 -1.33
C VAL A 95 5.78 14.30 -1.73
N LEU A 96 6.16 14.35 -3.01
CA LEU A 96 7.00 15.44 -3.51
C LEU A 96 6.15 16.71 -3.52
N PRO A 97 6.62 17.82 -2.92
CA PRO A 97 5.96 19.09 -3.16
C PRO A 97 5.94 19.28 -4.67
N GLN A 98 4.74 19.31 -5.26
CA GLN A 98 4.53 19.91 -6.58
C GLN A 98 5.35 21.20 -6.56
N PRO A 99 6.30 21.42 -7.49
CA PRO A 99 6.89 22.74 -7.64
C PRO A 99 5.70 23.67 -7.74
N ARG A 100 5.52 24.59 -6.78
CA ARG A 100 4.50 25.62 -6.89
C ARG A 100 4.83 26.33 -8.19
N MET A 101 4.16 25.94 -9.26
CA MET A 101 4.20 26.65 -10.51
C MET A 101 3.59 27.99 -10.14
N LEU A 102 4.46 28.96 -9.89
CA LEU A 102 4.10 30.35 -9.71
C LEU A 102 3.29 30.68 -10.96
N LEU A 103 1.96 30.65 -10.82
CA LEU A 103 1.06 31.24 -11.79
C LEU A 103 1.51 32.69 -11.87
N ARG A 104 2.21 32.99 -12.96
CA ARG A 104 2.55 34.33 -13.41
C ARG A 104 1.24 35.11 -13.45
N GLY A 105 1.10 36.07 -12.55
CA GLY A 105 0.27 37.25 -12.76
C GLY A 105 0.97 38.22 -13.71
#